data_AF-A0A7S3LZC6-F1
#
_entry.id   AF-A0A7S3LZC6-F1
#
_cell.length_a   1.000
_cell.length_b   1.000
_cell.length_c   1.000
_cell.angle_alpha   90.00
_cell.angle_beta   90.00
_cell.angle_gamma   90.00
#
_symmetry.space_group_name_H-M   'P 1'
#
loop_
_entity.id
_entity.type
_entity.pdbx_description
1 polymer ?
#
loop_
_entity_poly.entity_id
_entity_poly.type
_entity_poly.pdbx_seq_one_letter_code
_entity_poly.pdbx_strand_id
1 'polypeptide(L)'
;GLVLQVDAPCLAMGRHTRHAALTDEQFQEVLRANVDLINAALVNVDPAMVRVHVCWGNYSGPHHRDIEARHVWPHLLRLHARYISIEGANPRHAHDWEYFA
;
A
#
# COMPACT_ATOMS: atom_id res chain seq x y z
N GLY A 1 22.96 -1.80 11.81
CA GLY A 1 22.06 -0.63 11.67
C GLY A 1 20.67 -1.00 12.15
N LEU A 2 19.75 -0.02 12.19
CA LEU A 2 18.33 -0.23 12.50
C LEU A 2 17.52 -0.40 11.20
N VAL A 3 16.50 -1.27 11.23
CA VAL A 3 15.53 -1.40 10.13
C VAL A 3 14.37 -0.43 10.39
N LEU A 4 14.05 0.43 9.42
CA LEU A 4 12.94 1.36 9.47
C LEU A 4 11.69 0.71 8.84
N GLN A 5 10.58 0.71 9.58
CA GLN A 5 9.27 0.37 9.04
C GLN A 5 8.42 1.64 8.86
N VAL A 6 7.86 1.82 7.66
CA VAL A 6 6.88 2.87 7.35
C VAL A 6 5.50 2.23 7.21
N ASP A 7 4.59 2.53 8.12
CA ASP A 7 3.22 2.05 8.05
C ASP A 7 2.38 3.02 7.19
N ALA A 8 1.98 2.56 6.00
CA ALA A 8 1.36 3.38 4.97
C ALA A 8 -0.03 2.85 4.54
N PRO A 9 -1.04 2.83 5.44
CA PRO A 9 -2.39 2.42 5.10
C PRO A 9 -3.05 3.35 4.06
N CYS A 10 -2.51 4.55 3.85
CA CYS A 10 -2.95 5.47 2.80
C CYS A 10 -2.78 4.91 1.38
N LEU A 11 -1.92 3.90 1.18
CA LEU A 11 -1.69 3.25 -0.12
C LEU A 11 -2.76 2.21 -0.47
N ALA A 12 -3.64 1.85 0.46
CA ALA A 12 -4.65 0.81 0.27
C ALA A 12 -5.97 1.18 0.95
N MET A 13 -6.03 1.07 2.28
CA MET A 13 -7.18 1.45 3.12
C MET A 13 -7.67 2.89 2.85
N GLY A 14 -6.78 3.79 2.41
CA GLY A 14 -7.13 5.15 2.00
C GLY A 14 -8.30 5.23 1.01
N ARG A 15 -8.46 4.22 0.13
CA ARG A 15 -9.49 4.18 -0.90
C ARG A 15 -10.90 4.28 -0.35
N HIS A 16 -11.23 3.47 0.67
CA HIS A 16 -12.59 3.34 1.18
C HIS A 16 -12.82 4.15 2.47
N THR A 17 -11.76 4.77 3.00
CA THR A 17 -11.82 5.65 4.17
C THR A 17 -11.86 7.12 3.75
N ARG A 18 -10.69 7.73 3.49
CA ARG A 18 -10.58 9.16 3.17
C ARG A 18 -10.99 9.50 1.73
N HIS A 19 -10.90 8.53 0.82
CA HIS A 19 -11.14 8.73 -0.61
C HIS A 19 -12.36 7.95 -1.12
N ALA A 20 -13.35 7.70 -0.25
CA ALA A 20 -14.51 6.88 -0.58
C ALA A 20 -15.32 7.40 -1.78
N ALA A 21 -15.31 8.72 -2.01
CA ALA A 21 -16.00 9.37 -3.12
C ALA A 21 -15.24 9.32 -4.47
N LEU A 22 -13.97 8.90 -4.47
CA LEU A 22 -13.18 8.77 -5.69
C LEU A 22 -13.48 7.45 -6.41
N THR A 23 -13.26 7.41 -7.73
CA THR A 23 -13.13 6.14 -8.46
C THR A 23 -11.79 5.48 -8.16
N ASP A 24 -11.61 4.21 -8.56
CA ASP A 24 -10.35 3.50 -8.38
C ASP A 24 -9.22 4.16 -9.21
N GLU A 25 -9.52 4.66 -10.41
CA GLU A 25 -8.57 5.40 -11.24
C GLU A 25 -8.16 6.71 -10.58
N GLN A 26 -9.12 7.47 -10.05
CA GLN A 26 -8.83 8.71 -9.32
C GLN A 26 -8.01 8.45 -8.06
N PHE A 27 -8.27 7.35 -7.36
CA PHE A 27 -7.47 6.96 -6.21
C PHE A 27 -6.05 6.52 -6.60
N GLN A 28 -5.85 5.88 -7.75
CA GLN A 28 -4.51 5.55 -8.25
C GLN A 28 -3.63 6.78 -8.46
N GLU A 29 -4.22 7.93 -8.81
CA GLU A 29 -3.50 9.21 -8.89
C GLU A 29 -3.01 9.67 -7.50
N VAL A 30 -3.85 9.52 -6.46
CA VAL A 30 -3.48 9.79 -5.06
C VAL A 30 -2.38 8.83 -4.59
N LEU A 31 -2.51 7.55 -4.95
CA LEU A 31 -1.54 6.49 -4.68
C LEU A 31 -0.16 6.83 -5.24
N ARG A 32 -0.10 7.26 -6.51
CA ARG A 32 1.14 7.69 -7.16
C ARG A 32 1.79 8.86 -6.42
N ALA A 33 1.00 9.88 -6.08
CA ALA A 33 1.50 11.02 -5.32
C ALA A 33 2.02 10.62 -3.92
N ASN A 34 1.33 9.72 -3.22
CA ASN A 34 1.75 9.23 -1.91
C ASN A 34 3.05 8.43 -1.98
N VAL A 35 3.23 7.58 -3.01
CA VAL A 35 4.47 6.84 -3.23
C VAL A 35 5.64 7.80 -3.48
N ASP A 36 5.43 8.80 -4.34
CA ASP A 36 6.47 9.80 -4.65
C ASP A 36 6.86 10.59 -3.38
N LEU A 37 5.90 10.93 -2.53
CA LEU A 37 6.15 11.58 -1.24
C LEU A 37 6.90 10.70 -0.25
N ILE A 38 6.57 9.40 -0.16
CA ILE A 38 7.29 8.45 0.70
C ILE A 38 8.74 8.32 0.24
N ASN A 39 8.97 8.18 -1.07
CA ASN A 39 10.32 8.12 -1.63
C ASN A 39 11.12 9.38 -1.36
N ALA A 40 10.51 10.56 -1.49
CA ALA A 40 11.14 11.84 -1.18
C ALA A 40 11.50 11.95 0.31
N ALA A 41 10.62 11.49 1.21
CA ALA A 41 10.87 11.49 2.65
C ALA A 41 12.03 10.55 3.05
N LEU A 42 12.26 9.50 2.28
CA LEU A 42 13.29 8.48 2.52
C LEU A 42 14.61 8.74 1.77
N VAL A 43 14.78 9.89 1.10
CA VAL A 43 15.93 10.16 0.19
C VAL A 43 17.31 9.99 0.84
N ASN A 44 17.43 10.20 2.16
CA ASN A 44 18.68 10.07 2.92
C ASN A 44 18.75 8.78 3.75
N VAL A 45 17.83 7.84 3.54
CA VAL A 45 17.78 6.55 4.23
C VAL A 45 18.20 5.46 3.25
N ASP A 46 19.09 4.56 3.67
CA ASP A 46 19.46 3.40 2.86
C ASP A 46 18.22 2.50 2.60
N PRO A 47 17.77 2.34 1.34
CA PRO A 47 16.61 1.51 1.00
C PRO A 47 16.73 0.06 1.47
N ALA A 48 17.96 -0.46 1.62
CA ALA A 48 18.21 -1.81 2.11
C ALA A 48 17.75 -2.03 3.56
N MET A 49 17.56 -0.93 4.30
CA MET A 49 17.10 -0.91 5.69
C MET A 49 15.63 -0.50 5.83
N VAL A 50 14.91 -0.29 4.73
CA VAL A 50 13.50 0.16 4.74
C VAL A 50 12.56 -1.00 4.43
N ARG A 51 11.48 -1.09 5.21
CA ARG A 51 10.28 -1.88 4.93
C ARG A 51 9.06 -0.96 4.93
N VAL A 52 8.13 -1.16 3.98
CA VAL A 52 6.84 -0.46 3.97
C VAL A 52 5.73 -1.45 4.26
N HIS A 53 4.89 -1.16 5.25
CA HIS A 53 3.68 -1.92 5.54
C HIS A 53 2.47 -1.28 4.86
N VAL A 54 1.71 -2.09 4.14
CA VAL A 54 0.47 -1.71 3.48
C VAL A 54 -0.62 -2.66 3.96
N CYS A 55 -1.77 -2.13 4.36
CA CYS A 55 -2.90 -2.93 4.80
C CYS A 55 -4.22 -2.39 4.30
N TRP A 56 -5.23 -3.24 4.37
CA TRP A 56 -6.61 -2.93 4.02
C TRP A 56 -7.40 -2.34 5.19
N GLY A 57 -6.72 -2.12 6.31
CA GLY A 57 -7.26 -1.54 7.53
C GLY A 57 -7.68 -2.61 8.53
N ASN A 58 -7.42 -2.34 9.80
CA ASN A 58 -7.83 -3.20 10.90
C ASN A 58 -9.23 -2.79 11.37
N TYR A 59 -10.25 -3.02 10.56
CA TYR A 59 -11.65 -2.81 10.95
C TYR A 59 -12.43 -4.10 10.81
N SER A 60 -13.32 -4.37 11.77
CA SER A 60 -14.22 -5.53 11.72
C SER A 60 -15.33 -5.28 10.69
N GLY A 61 -15.02 -5.50 9.42
CA GLY A 61 -15.97 -5.37 8.34
C GLY A 61 -15.71 -6.37 7.21
N PRO A 62 -16.63 -6.51 6.25
CA PRO A 62 -16.52 -7.55 5.23
C PRO A 62 -15.47 -7.25 4.15
N HIS A 63 -14.68 -6.18 4.27
CA HIS A 63 -13.63 -5.78 3.31
C HIS A 63 -14.10 -5.57 1.85
N HIS A 64 -15.41 -5.70 1.57
CA HIS A 64 -16.02 -5.57 0.24
C HIS A 64 -15.78 -4.23 -0.49
N ARG A 65 -15.31 -3.19 0.21
CA ARG A 65 -15.02 -1.86 -0.35
C ARG A 65 -13.53 -1.63 -0.61
N ASP A 66 -12.69 -2.59 -0.27
CA ASP A 66 -11.26 -2.48 -0.46
C ASP A 66 -10.95 -2.48 -1.96
N ILE A 67 -10.02 -1.62 -2.39
CA ILE A 67 -9.53 -1.66 -3.76
C ILE A 67 -8.80 -2.98 -3.99
N GLU A 68 -8.92 -3.55 -5.18
CA GLU A 68 -8.23 -4.79 -5.51
C GLU A 68 -6.72 -4.58 -5.60
N ALA A 69 -5.91 -5.56 -5.15
CA ALA A 69 -4.47 -5.43 -5.14
C ALA A 69 -3.85 -5.17 -6.52
N ARG A 70 -4.45 -5.68 -7.61
CA ARG A 70 -3.98 -5.42 -8.98
C ARG A 70 -3.86 -3.92 -9.32
N HIS A 71 -4.66 -3.08 -8.69
CA HIS A 71 -4.64 -1.63 -8.91
C HIS A 71 -3.63 -0.90 -8.02
N VAL A 72 -3.17 -1.54 -6.94
CA VAL A 72 -2.25 -0.97 -5.95
C VAL A 72 -0.82 -1.43 -6.21
N TRP A 73 -0.64 -2.71 -6.54
CA TRP A 73 0.65 -3.38 -6.64
C TRP A 73 1.65 -2.69 -7.57
N PRO A 74 1.30 -2.29 -8.82
CA PRO A 74 2.26 -1.61 -9.71
C PRO A 74 2.83 -0.32 -9.12
N HIS A 75 2.08 0.36 -8.25
CA HIS A 75 2.53 1.59 -7.58
C HIS A 75 3.44 1.27 -6.40
N LEU A 76 3.17 0.21 -5.64
CA LEU A 76 4.02 -0.19 -4.51
C LEU A 76 5.43 -0.58 -4.96
N LEU A 77 5.58 -1.18 -6.15
CA LEU A 77 6.88 -1.53 -6.72
C LEU A 77 7.80 -0.33 -6.99
N ARG A 78 7.26 0.90 -6.98
CA ARG A 78 8.05 2.13 -7.10
C ARG A 78 8.62 2.61 -5.76
N LEU A 79 8.26 2.00 -4.63
CA LEU A 79 8.78 2.38 -3.32
C LEU A 79 10.27 2.08 -3.21
N HIS A 80 11.04 3.03 -2.69
CA HIS A 80 12.46 2.87 -2.37
C HIS A 80 12.64 2.11 -1.06
N ALA A 81 12.19 0.85 -1.05
CA ALA A 81 12.23 -0.03 0.11
C ALA A 81 12.64 -1.45 -0.30
N ARG A 82 13.35 -2.13 0.60
CA ARG A 82 13.76 -3.52 0.36
C ARG A 82 12.59 -4.49 0.48
N TYR A 83 11.64 -4.20 1.37
CA TYR A 83 10.53 -5.10 1.67
C TYR A 83 9.20 -4.35 1.65
N ILE A 84 8.19 -4.97 1.06
CA ILE A 84 6.78 -4.58 1.19
C ILE A 84 6.09 -5.66 2.02
N SER A 85 5.39 -5.26 3.07
CA SER A 85 4.60 -6.15 3.90
C SER A 85 3.13 -5.85 3.72
N ILE A 86 2.43 -6.82 3.12
CA ILE A 86 1.02 -6.72 2.80
C ILE A 86 0.19 -7.71 3.62
N GLU A 87 -1.06 -7.34 3.87
CA GLU A 87 -2.04 -8.22 4.51
C GLU A 87 -2.60 -9.21 3.48
N GLY A 88 -2.43 -10.52 3.73
CA GLY A 88 -2.99 -11.59 2.89
C GLY A 88 -3.97 -12.52 3.61
N ALA A 89 -4.34 -12.20 4.85
CA ALA A 89 -5.10 -13.11 5.73
C ALA A 89 -6.62 -12.87 5.76
N ASN A 90 -7.15 -11.94 4.94
CA ASN A 90 -8.59 -11.74 4.85
C ASN A 90 -9.18 -12.48 3.62
N PRO A 91 -10.45 -12.92 3.65
CA PRO A 91 -11.06 -13.71 2.56
C PRO A 91 -11.04 -13.02 1.20
N ARG A 92 -10.99 -11.68 1.16
CA ARG A 92 -10.94 -10.90 -0.07
C ARG A 92 -9.54 -10.87 -0.70
N HIS A 93 -8.49 -10.83 0.12
CA HIS A 93 -7.13 -10.56 -0.31
C HIS A 93 -6.21 -11.80 -0.24
N ALA A 94 -6.76 -12.95 0.18
CA ALA A 94 -6.04 -14.22 0.19
C ALA A 94 -5.54 -14.69 -1.19
N HIS A 95 -6.11 -14.19 -2.30
CA HIS A 95 -5.71 -14.51 -3.67
C HIS A 95 -4.80 -13.45 -4.30
N ASP A 96 -4.53 -12.33 -3.61
CA ASP A 96 -3.75 -11.22 -4.17
C ASP A 96 -2.30 -11.60 -4.52
N TRP A 97 -1.81 -12.71 -3.96
CA TRP A 97 -0.48 -13.25 -4.27
C TRP A 97 -0.27 -13.52 -5.77
N GLU A 98 -1.36 -13.77 -6.52
CA GLU A 98 -1.32 -13.95 -7.97
C GLU A 98 -0.84 -12.69 -8.71
N TYR A 99 -1.01 -11.51 -8.12
CA TYR A 99 -0.53 -10.25 -8.69
C TYR A 99 0.92 -9.93 -8.30
N PHE A 100 1.51 -10.66 -7.36
CA PHE A 100 2.89 -10.43 -6.89
C PHE A 100 3.95 -11.17 -7.72
N ALA A 101 3.53 -12.10 -8.58
CA ALA A 101 4.38 -12.95 -9.42
C ALA A 101 4.86 -12.24 -10.70
#